data_AF-A0A5J5DHS3-F1
#
_entry.id   AF-A0A5J5DHS3-F1
#
_cell.length_a   1.000
_cell.length_b   1.000
_cell.length_c   1.000
_cell.angle_alpha   90.00
_cell.angle_beta   90.00
_cell.angle_gamma   90.00
#
_symmetry.space_group_name_H-M   'P 1'
#
loop_
_entity.id
_entity.type
_entity.pdbx_description
1 polymer ?
#
loop_
_entity_poly.entity_id
_entity_poly.type
_entity_poly.pdbx_seq_one_letter_code
_entity_poly.pdbx_strand_id
1 'polypeptide(L)'
;MVVSRNQYIWFLETLNHKIVTLSWYFAASLAEGPFAVFLCPLKEMESYPAVTDGDSTKHQERHYYLLSELQTLVKDLPSSFQQRLSYSTLGDLALALIDGTVYEIVQGLLDIQHLTEKNLYNQRQKLHCEHQALKQDLVRKHKDALQSCKSHNLALLKSNQQGEQEALEIRVREEQRMMDKKIVAEMDQKVIDQQNTLEKAGVPGFYITTNPQELTMQMNLLELILKLQQKESQSGII
;
A
#
# COMPACT_ATOMS: atom_id res chain seq x y z
N MET A 1 3.44 -20.85 5.74
CA MET A 1 3.40 -19.75 6.72
C MET A 1 2.50 -18.69 6.12
N VAL A 2 1.23 -18.66 6.54
CA VAL A 2 0.26 -17.67 6.06
C VAL A 2 0.23 -16.62 7.15
N VAL A 3 0.80 -15.44 6.89
CA VAL A 3 0.54 -14.28 7.74
C VAL A 3 -0.98 -14.11 7.74
N SER A 4 -1.56 -14.18 8.93
CA SER A 4 -2.99 -14.43 9.09
C SER A 4 -3.78 -13.31 8.40
N ARG A 5 -4.90 -13.66 7.76
CA ARG A 5 -5.77 -12.74 6.99
C ARG A 5 -6.18 -11.48 7.78
N ASN A 6 -6.19 -11.56 9.11
CA ASN A 6 -6.47 -10.45 10.03
C ASN A 6 -5.31 -9.46 10.19
N GLN A 7 -4.08 -9.88 9.90
CA GLN A 7 -2.88 -9.08 10.03
C GLN A 7 -2.64 -8.20 8.78
N TYR A 8 -3.12 -8.65 7.61
CA TYR A 8 -3.17 -7.86 6.38
C TYR A 8 -4.29 -6.83 6.37
N ILE A 9 -5.44 -7.14 6.97
CA ILE A 9 -6.49 -6.13 7.20
C ILE A 9 -5.95 -5.03 8.11
N TRP A 10 -5.10 -5.36 9.10
CA TRP A 10 -4.42 -4.37 9.93
C TRP A 10 -3.27 -3.63 9.23
N PHE A 11 -2.51 -4.29 8.34
CA PHE A 11 -1.49 -3.68 7.49
C PHE A 11 -2.09 -2.68 6.50
N LEU A 12 -3.26 -3.03 5.94
CA LEU A 12 -4.07 -2.08 5.20
C LEU A 12 -4.58 -1.02 6.17
N GLU A 13 -5.41 -1.31 7.17
CA GLU A 13 -6.05 -0.35 8.10
C GLU A 13 -5.11 0.66 8.77
N THR A 14 -3.87 0.27 9.10
CA THR A 14 -2.90 1.16 9.76
C THR A 14 -2.19 2.09 8.76
N LEU A 15 -1.99 1.67 7.51
CA LEU A 15 -1.71 2.58 6.40
C LEU A 15 -2.99 3.30 5.91
N ASN A 16 -4.18 2.78 6.22
CA ASN A 16 -5.51 3.22 5.77
C ASN A 16 -6.15 4.27 6.69
N HIS A 17 -5.54 4.67 7.81
CA HIS A 17 -6.11 5.76 8.61
C HIS A 17 -6.04 7.13 7.89
N LYS A 18 -5.47 7.18 6.67
CA LYS A 18 -5.68 8.23 5.66
C LYS A 18 -6.34 7.76 4.34
N ILE A 19 -6.61 6.47 4.12
CA ILE A 19 -7.20 5.98 2.85
C ILE A 19 -8.68 5.54 3.00
N VAL A 20 -9.20 5.24 4.22
CA VAL A 20 -10.66 5.02 4.42
C VAL A 20 -11.43 6.34 4.32
N THR A 21 -10.77 7.45 4.65
CA THR A 21 -11.30 8.80 4.38
C THR A 21 -11.32 9.13 2.90
N LEU A 22 -10.50 8.50 2.05
CA LEU A 22 -10.56 8.69 0.61
C LEU A 22 -11.65 7.86 -0.07
N SER A 23 -12.09 6.73 0.50
CA SER A 23 -13.29 6.05 -0.04
C SER A 23 -14.57 6.88 0.20
N TRP A 24 -14.62 7.66 1.29
CA TRP A 24 -15.71 8.63 1.54
C TRP A 24 -15.52 9.97 0.81
N TYR A 25 -14.28 10.48 0.66
CA TYR A 25 -14.02 11.71 -0.10
C TYR A 25 -14.10 11.52 -1.63
N PHE A 26 -13.83 10.32 -2.15
CA PHE A 26 -13.90 10.05 -3.60
C PHE A 26 -15.34 9.84 -4.09
N ALA A 27 -16.29 9.55 -3.19
CA ALA A 27 -17.72 9.63 -3.48
C ALA A 27 -18.22 11.09 -3.59
N ALA A 28 -17.47 12.07 -3.06
CA ALA A 28 -17.86 13.48 -3.02
C ALA A 28 -17.16 14.36 -4.09
N SER A 29 -16.10 13.87 -4.75
CA SER A 29 -15.25 14.70 -5.63
C SER A 29 -15.46 14.47 -7.14
N LEU A 30 -16.61 13.90 -7.53
CA LEU A 30 -17.05 13.74 -8.93
C LEU A 30 -17.61 15.05 -9.53
N ALA A 31 -17.18 16.21 -9.03
CA ALA A 31 -17.55 17.51 -9.55
C ALA A 31 -16.28 18.38 -9.69
N GLU A 32 -16.05 18.75 -10.94
CA GLU A 32 -15.26 19.89 -11.43
C GLU A 32 -13.79 19.64 -11.77
N GLY A 33 -13.46 20.02 -13.01
CA GLY A 33 -12.19 19.78 -13.67
C GLY A 33 -11.19 20.95 -13.58
N PRO A 34 -10.47 21.27 -14.67
CA PRO A 34 -9.01 21.27 -14.67
C PRO A 34 -8.39 22.68 -14.68
N PHE A 35 -7.07 22.73 -14.47
CA PHE A 35 -6.05 23.69 -14.97
C PHE A 35 -5.06 24.09 -13.87
N ALA A 36 -3.76 23.86 -14.11
CA ALA A 36 -2.78 24.91 -14.41
C ALA A 36 -1.34 24.42 -14.16
N VAL A 37 -0.57 24.44 -15.24
CA VAL A 37 0.89 24.42 -15.29
C VAL A 37 1.41 25.70 -14.61
N PHE A 38 2.46 25.59 -13.79
CA PHE A 38 3.30 26.74 -13.48
C PHE A 38 4.78 26.35 -13.50
N LEU A 39 5.45 26.80 -14.56
CA LEU A 39 6.88 27.03 -14.68
C LEU A 39 7.27 28.26 -13.87
N CYS A 40 8.41 28.24 -13.17
CA CYS A 40 9.26 29.42 -12.95
C CYS A 40 10.64 29.02 -12.35
N PRO A 41 11.68 29.87 -12.42
CA PRO A 41 12.84 29.61 -13.25
C PRO A 41 14.17 29.46 -12.50
N LEU A 42 15.12 28.87 -13.23
CA LEU A 42 16.57 28.90 -13.00
C LEU A 42 17.07 30.32 -12.70
N LYS A 43 17.85 30.48 -11.63
CA LYS A 43 18.85 31.55 -11.54
C LYS A 43 20.13 30.99 -10.92
N GLU A 44 21.11 30.77 -11.78
CA GLU A 44 22.50 30.58 -11.39
C GLU A 44 23.06 31.92 -10.88
N MET A 45 23.86 31.87 -9.82
CA MET A 45 25.07 32.69 -9.72
C MET A 45 26.07 32.02 -8.76
N GLU A 46 27.28 31.86 -9.27
CA GLU A 46 28.43 31.14 -8.72
C GLU A 46 28.89 31.62 -7.33
N SER A 47 29.40 30.68 -6.52
CA SER A 47 30.66 30.83 -5.77
C SER A 47 31.05 29.52 -5.07
N TYR A 48 32.26 29.02 -5.34
CA TYR A 48 32.97 27.96 -4.60
C TYR A 48 34.39 28.47 -4.25
N PRO A 49 35.17 27.87 -3.33
CA PRO A 49 34.82 26.97 -2.22
C PRO A 49 35.38 27.47 -0.86
N ALA A 50 34.75 27.10 0.25
CA ALA A 50 35.39 27.15 1.57
C ALA A 50 34.96 25.93 2.38
N VAL A 51 35.85 24.94 2.50
CA VAL A 51 35.69 23.79 3.37
C VAL A 51 36.29 24.13 4.73
N THR A 52 35.45 24.13 5.76
CA THR A 52 35.63 23.51 7.10
C THR A 52 34.83 24.27 8.17
N ASP A 53 34.10 23.50 8.99
CA ASP A 53 33.42 23.82 10.26
C ASP A 53 31.94 24.29 10.22
N GLY A 54 31.44 24.86 9.12
CA GLY A 54 30.03 25.28 9.01
C GLY A 54 29.01 24.16 8.71
N ASP A 55 29.45 23.02 8.17
CA ASP A 55 28.54 21.91 7.80
C ASP A 55 28.20 21.00 8.99
N SER A 56 29.16 20.72 9.88
CA SER A 56 28.90 19.88 11.07
C SER A 56 27.91 20.53 12.03
N THR A 57 27.97 21.86 12.18
CA THR A 57 27.01 22.61 13.01
C THR A 57 25.60 22.54 12.44
N LYS A 58 25.41 22.73 11.13
CA LYS A 58 24.10 22.58 10.47
C LYS A 58 23.55 21.16 10.54
N HIS A 59 24.39 20.14 10.32
CA HIS A 59 23.98 18.73 10.44
C HIS A 59 23.59 18.39 11.87
N GLN A 60 24.32 18.92 12.86
CA GLN A 60 24.04 18.69 14.26
C GLN A 60 22.77 19.42 14.72
N GLU A 61 22.54 20.66 14.28
CA GLU A 61 21.27 21.39 14.49
C GLU A 61 20.08 20.63 13.89
N ARG A 62 20.25 20.12 12.65
CA ARG A 62 19.24 19.32 11.95
C ARG A 62 18.95 18.02 12.70
N HIS A 63 19.99 17.33 13.16
CA HIS A 63 19.87 16.11 13.96
C HIS A 63 19.07 16.35 15.26
N TYR A 64 19.41 17.40 16.01
CA TYR A 64 18.71 17.74 17.24
C TYR A 64 17.24 18.12 16.99
N TYR A 65 16.96 18.85 15.91
CA TYR A 65 15.60 19.16 15.49
C TYR A 65 14.80 17.88 15.19
N LEU A 66 15.32 17.01 14.31
CA LEU A 66 14.66 15.76 13.93
C LEU A 66 14.44 14.85 15.15
N LEU A 67 15.43 14.76 16.04
CA LEU A 67 15.33 13.97 17.26
C LEU A 67 14.26 14.51 18.22
N SER A 68 14.17 15.83 18.39
CA SER A 68 13.14 16.48 19.21
C SER A 68 11.73 16.24 18.63
N GLU A 69 11.59 16.34 17.31
CA GLU A 69 10.32 16.06 16.63
C GLU A 69 9.93 14.59 16.72
N LEU A 70 10.87 13.67 16.51
CA LEU A 70 10.66 12.23 16.70
C LEU A 70 10.23 11.92 18.13
N GLN A 71 10.87 12.50 19.14
CA GLN A 71 10.47 12.32 20.54
C GLN A 71 9.05 12.84 20.83
N THR A 72 8.65 13.93 20.18
CA THR A 72 7.30 14.46 20.30
C THR A 72 6.29 13.51 19.68
N LEU A 73 6.57 13.01 18.47
CA LEU A 73 5.70 12.06 17.78
C LEU A 73 5.60 10.70 18.50
N VAL A 74 6.67 10.24 19.16
CA VAL A 74 6.67 8.99 19.94
C VAL A 74 5.76 9.08 21.17
N LYS A 75 5.62 10.26 21.78
CA LYS A 75 4.72 10.45 22.94
C LYS A 75 3.25 10.23 22.59
N ASP A 76 2.88 10.43 21.34
CA ASP A 76 1.52 10.23 20.84
C ASP A 76 1.23 8.76 20.48
N LEU A 77 2.23 7.86 20.56
CA LEU A 77 2.08 6.44 20.26
C LEU A 77 1.76 5.59 21.50
N PRO A 78 1.19 4.38 21.33
CA PRO A 78 0.89 3.48 22.47
C PRO A 78 2.12 3.16 23.33
N SER A 79 1.93 3.01 24.64
CA SER A 79 3.01 2.76 25.61
C SER A 79 3.82 1.49 25.32
N SER A 80 3.22 0.47 24.72
CA SER A 80 3.88 -0.75 24.28
C SER A 80 4.96 -0.51 23.21
N PHE A 81 4.78 0.52 22.39
CA PHE A 81 5.73 0.94 21.37
C PHE A 81 6.82 1.82 21.95
N GLN A 82 6.45 2.77 22.81
CA GLN A 82 7.39 3.66 23.51
C GLN A 82 8.46 2.89 24.29
N GLN A 83 8.06 1.83 24.99
CA GLN A 83 8.98 1.00 25.79
C GLN A 83 10.01 0.24 24.96
N ARG A 84 9.72 0.00 23.67
CA ARG A 84 10.61 -0.74 22.76
C ARG A 84 11.53 0.18 21.95
N LEU A 85 11.29 1.49 21.96
CA LEU A 85 12.15 2.47 21.30
C LEU A 85 13.14 3.05 22.30
N SER A 86 14.42 2.73 22.14
CA SER A 86 15.48 3.38 22.89
C SER A 86 15.80 4.76 22.32
N TYR A 87 16.34 5.64 23.17
CA TYR A 87 16.85 6.94 22.74
C TYR A 87 17.95 6.79 21.67
N SER A 88 18.76 5.73 21.74
CA SER A 88 19.80 5.46 20.74
C SER A 88 19.19 5.17 19.37
N THR A 89 18.14 4.33 19.29
CA THR A 89 17.48 4.03 18.02
C THR A 89 16.81 5.26 17.39
N LEU A 90 16.23 6.15 18.21
CA LEU A 90 15.71 7.42 17.71
C LEU A 90 16.81 8.36 17.21
N GLY A 91 17.97 8.36 17.88
CA GLY A 91 19.15 9.11 17.45
C GLY A 91 19.70 8.60 16.11
N ASP A 92 19.82 7.28 15.95
CA ASP A 92 20.26 6.63 14.71
C ASP A 92 19.25 6.89 13.58
N LEU A 93 17.95 6.83 13.88
CA LEU A 93 16.91 7.14 12.91
C LEU A 93 16.96 8.61 12.48
N ALA A 94 17.14 9.54 13.42
CA ALA A 94 17.29 10.96 13.11
C ALA A 94 18.50 11.20 12.20
N LEU A 95 19.63 10.51 12.42
CA LEU A 95 20.81 10.58 11.54
C LEU A 95 20.50 10.10 10.11
N ALA A 96 19.80 8.97 9.98
CA ALA A 96 19.42 8.40 8.68
C ALA A 96 18.44 9.29 7.89
N LEU A 97 17.71 10.19 8.56
CA LEU A 97 16.73 11.09 7.94
C LEU A 97 17.30 12.47 7.57
N ILE A 98 18.54 12.79 7.94
CA ILE A 98 19.14 14.13 7.73
C ILE A 98 19.20 14.50 6.26
N ASP A 99 19.63 13.56 5.42
CA ASP A 99 19.90 13.79 3.99
C ASP A 99 18.62 13.80 3.14
N GLY A 100 17.49 13.39 3.70
CA GLY A 100 16.20 13.28 3.02
C GLY A 100 16.07 12.09 2.06
N THR A 101 17.15 11.35 1.78
CA THR A 101 17.15 10.20 0.87
C THR A 101 16.16 9.14 1.32
N VAL A 102 16.09 8.88 2.62
CA VAL A 102 15.15 7.90 3.20
C VAL A 102 13.69 8.31 2.96
N TYR A 103 13.37 9.61 2.97
CA TYR A 103 12.01 10.06 2.66
C TYR A 103 11.65 9.80 1.19
N GLU A 104 12.57 10.04 0.26
CA GLU A 104 12.36 9.74 -1.15
C GLU A 104 12.17 8.24 -1.40
N ILE A 105 12.99 7.40 -0.74
CA ILE A 105 12.85 5.94 -0.80
C ILE A 105 11.48 5.51 -0.28
N VAL A 106 11.07 6.03 0.89
CA VAL A 106 9.76 5.70 1.49
C VAL A 106 8.62 6.14 0.57
N GLN A 107 8.69 7.32 -0.04
CA GLN A 107 7.68 7.77 -1.02
C GLN A 107 7.65 6.87 -2.27
N GLY A 108 8.81 6.52 -2.82
CA GLY A 108 8.88 5.59 -3.95
C GLY A 108 8.30 4.21 -3.63
N LEU A 109 8.53 3.70 -2.41
CA LEU A 109 7.93 2.45 -1.95
C LEU A 109 6.41 2.54 -1.78
N LEU A 110 5.88 3.69 -1.34
CA LEU A 110 4.44 3.95 -1.27
C LEU A 110 3.81 3.99 -2.66
N ASP A 111 4.44 4.66 -3.62
CA ASP A 111 3.94 4.71 -5.00
C ASP A 111 3.91 3.31 -5.65
N ILE A 112 4.97 2.53 -5.45
CA ILE A 112 5.03 1.13 -5.90
C ILE A 112 3.92 0.30 -5.25
N GLN A 113 3.66 0.49 -3.95
CA GLN A 113 2.58 -0.19 -3.25
C GLN A 113 1.22 0.18 -3.84
N HIS A 114 0.91 1.47 -3.95
CA HIS A 114 -0.36 1.94 -4.51
C HIS A 114 -0.60 1.43 -5.93
N LEU A 115 0.43 1.46 -6.79
CA LEU A 115 0.34 0.96 -8.15
C LEU A 115 0.08 -0.56 -8.18
N THR A 116 0.74 -1.31 -7.29
CA THR A 116 0.56 -2.77 -7.17
C THR A 116 -0.85 -3.11 -6.71
N GLU A 117 -1.33 -2.46 -5.64
CA GLU A 117 -2.69 -2.65 -5.11
C GLU A 117 -3.75 -2.33 -6.18
N LYS A 118 -3.59 -1.20 -6.89
CA LYS A 118 -4.46 -0.83 -8.00
C LYS A 118 -4.47 -1.87 -9.12
N ASN A 119 -3.31 -2.40 -9.49
CA ASN A 119 -3.20 -3.45 -10.50
C ASN A 119 -3.88 -4.76 -10.07
N LEU A 120 -3.66 -5.20 -8.83
CA LEU A 120 -4.28 -6.41 -8.28
C LEU A 120 -5.80 -6.28 -8.18
N TYR A 121 -6.28 -5.11 -7.73
CA TYR A 121 -7.71 -4.79 -7.72
C TYR A 121 -8.31 -4.86 -9.13
N ASN A 122 -7.67 -4.22 -10.12
CA ASN A 122 -8.14 -4.23 -11.50
C ASN A 122 -8.15 -5.66 -12.10
N GLN A 123 -7.14 -6.48 -11.80
CA GLN A 123 -7.11 -7.88 -12.22
C GLN A 123 -8.28 -8.67 -11.63
N ARG A 124 -8.55 -8.52 -10.33
CA ARG A 124 -9.68 -9.17 -9.65
C ARG A 124 -11.02 -8.72 -10.23
N GLN A 125 -11.18 -7.41 -10.44
CA GLN A 125 -12.39 -6.84 -11.00
C GLN A 125 -12.64 -7.33 -12.43
N LYS A 126 -11.60 -7.40 -13.26
CA LYS A 126 -11.70 -7.94 -14.63
C LYS A 126 -12.17 -9.39 -14.63
N LEU A 127 -11.57 -10.25 -13.80
CA LEU A 127 -11.98 -11.65 -13.67
C LEU A 127 -13.46 -11.76 -13.25
N HIS A 128 -13.88 -10.94 -12.29
CA HIS A 128 -15.27 -10.91 -11.85
C HIS A 128 -16.24 -10.48 -12.97
N CYS A 129 -15.89 -9.46 -13.77
CA CYS A 129 -16.68 -9.06 -14.93
C CYS A 129 -16.77 -10.18 -15.97
N GLU A 130 -15.67 -10.89 -16.24
CA GLU A 130 -15.65 -12.06 -17.15
C GLU A 130 -16.56 -13.17 -16.64
N HIS A 131 -16.55 -13.47 -15.33
CA HIS A 131 -17.45 -14.45 -14.72
C HIS A 131 -18.91 -14.05 -14.83
N GLN A 132 -19.23 -12.77 -14.64
CA GLN A 132 -20.59 -12.26 -14.82
C GLN A 132 -21.06 -12.41 -16.26
N ALA A 133 -20.22 -12.06 -17.24
CA ALA A 133 -20.53 -12.23 -18.66
C ALA A 133 -20.75 -13.71 -19.01
N LEU A 134 -19.89 -14.61 -18.53
CA LEU A 134 -20.03 -16.05 -18.75
C LEU A 134 -21.35 -16.61 -18.19
N LYS A 135 -21.75 -16.17 -16.99
CA LYS A 135 -23.03 -16.57 -16.38
C LYS A 135 -24.22 -16.06 -17.20
N GLN A 136 -24.19 -14.80 -17.64
CA GLN A 136 -25.24 -14.24 -18.49
C GLN A 136 -25.34 -14.97 -19.83
N ASP A 137 -24.21 -15.28 -20.45
CA ASP A 137 -24.17 -16.05 -21.70
C ASP A 137 -24.71 -17.47 -21.54
N LEU A 138 -24.39 -18.14 -20.43
CA LEU A 138 -24.93 -19.47 -20.14
C LEU A 138 -26.46 -19.42 -19.98
N VAL A 139 -26.96 -18.48 -19.18
CA VAL A 139 -28.41 -18.27 -18.99
C VAL A 139 -29.11 -17.96 -20.31
N ARG A 140 -28.50 -17.14 -21.18
CA ARG A 140 -29.02 -16.85 -22.51
C ARG A 140 -29.11 -18.12 -23.36
N LYS A 141 -28.04 -18.91 -23.44
CA LYS A 141 -28.02 -20.19 -24.18
C LYS A 141 -29.06 -21.17 -23.66
N HIS A 142 -29.24 -21.25 -22.34
CA HIS A 142 -30.24 -22.13 -21.73
C HIS A 142 -31.66 -21.69 -22.09
N LYS A 143 -31.93 -20.39 -22.10
CA LYS A 143 -33.21 -19.82 -22.52
C LYS A 143 -33.50 -20.11 -24.00
N ASP A 144 -32.53 -19.88 -24.88
CA ASP A 144 -32.67 -20.09 -26.32
C ASP A 144 -32.91 -21.59 -26.64
N ALA A 145 -32.20 -22.49 -25.95
CA ALA A 145 -32.38 -23.92 -26.07
C ALA A 145 -33.77 -24.38 -25.60
N LEU A 146 -34.31 -23.79 -24.52
CA LEU A 146 -35.66 -24.09 -24.04
C LEU A 146 -36.74 -23.64 -25.03
N GLN A 147 -36.53 -22.54 -25.74
CA GLN A 147 -37.48 -22.03 -26.74
C GLN A 147 -37.54 -22.90 -28.01
N SER A 148 -36.44 -23.57 -28.39
CA SER A 148 -36.41 -24.41 -29.60
C SER A 148 -36.73 -25.89 -29.34
N CYS A 149 -36.82 -26.32 -28.07
CA CYS A 149 -36.97 -27.73 -27.72
C CYS A 149 -38.44 -28.23 -27.73
N LYS A 150 -38.65 -29.48 -28.18
CA LYS A 150 -39.96 -30.16 -28.14
C LYS A 150 -40.20 -30.82 -26.77
N SER A 151 -41.48 -30.96 -26.38
CA SER A 151 -41.92 -31.40 -25.04
C SER A 151 -41.32 -32.72 -24.54
N HIS A 152 -41.00 -33.67 -25.43
CA HIS A 152 -40.49 -34.99 -25.04
C HIS A 152 -39.02 -35.00 -24.57
N ASN A 153 -38.23 -33.97 -24.87
CA ASN A 153 -36.80 -33.88 -24.48
C ASN A 153 -36.52 -32.91 -23.32
N LEU A 154 -37.58 -32.31 -22.75
CA LEU A 154 -37.46 -31.18 -21.82
C LEU A 154 -36.77 -31.55 -20.49
N ALA A 155 -37.02 -32.76 -19.97
CA ALA A 155 -36.46 -33.21 -18.69
C ALA A 155 -34.95 -33.44 -18.78
N LEU A 156 -34.49 -34.11 -19.84
CA LEU A 156 -33.07 -34.36 -20.07
C LEU A 156 -32.33 -33.05 -20.38
N LEU A 157 -32.93 -32.14 -21.15
CA LEU A 157 -32.38 -30.81 -21.40
C LEU A 157 -32.17 -30.04 -20.08
N LYS A 158 -33.20 -29.96 -19.22
CA LYS A 158 -33.09 -29.27 -17.92
C LYS A 158 -32.02 -29.90 -17.02
N SER A 159 -31.91 -31.22 -17.00
CA SER A 159 -30.86 -31.91 -16.24
C SER A 159 -29.46 -31.54 -16.75
N ASN A 160 -29.27 -31.47 -18.06
CA ASN A 160 -27.99 -31.07 -18.65
C ASN A 160 -27.67 -29.59 -18.35
N GLN A 161 -28.66 -28.69 -18.46
CA GLN A 161 -28.52 -27.28 -18.13
C GLN A 161 -28.12 -27.08 -16.66
N GLN A 162 -28.73 -27.83 -15.75
CA GLN A 162 -28.37 -27.80 -14.33
C GLN A 162 -26.92 -28.22 -14.11
N GLY A 163 -26.48 -29.32 -14.75
CA GLY A 163 -25.08 -29.77 -14.68
C GLY A 163 -24.09 -28.76 -15.24
N GLU A 164 -24.42 -28.09 -16.36
CA GLU A 164 -23.60 -27.01 -16.93
C GLU A 164 -23.49 -25.80 -16.00
N GLN A 165 -24.61 -25.41 -15.37
CA GLN A 165 -24.65 -24.32 -14.40
C GLN A 165 -23.78 -24.62 -13.18
N GLU A 166 -23.91 -25.82 -12.61
CA GLU A 166 -23.10 -26.26 -11.47
C GLU A 166 -21.61 -26.33 -11.82
N ALA A 167 -21.26 -26.87 -12.99
CA ALA A 167 -19.89 -26.91 -13.47
C ALA A 167 -19.30 -25.50 -13.63
N LEU A 168 -20.08 -24.55 -14.17
CA LEU A 168 -19.66 -23.15 -14.29
C LEU A 168 -19.46 -22.51 -12.91
N GLU A 169 -20.36 -22.75 -11.97
CA GLU A 169 -20.25 -22.22 -10.60
C GLU A 169 -19.02 -22.73 -9.86
N ILE A 170 -18.71 -24.03 -10.00
CA ILE A 170 -17.49 -24.62 -9.45
C ILE A 170 -16.26 -23.96 -10.07
N ARG A 171 -16.21 -23.81 -11.40
CA ARG A 171 -15.09 -23.17 -12.10
C ARG A 171 -14.88 -21.73 -11.65
N VAL A 172 -15.94 -20.92 -11.65
CA VAL A 172 -15.93 -19.52 -11.19
C VAL A 172 -15.40 -19.42 -9.76
N ARG A 173 -15.88 -20.29 -8.86
CA ARG A 173 -15.44 -20.31 -7.46
C ARG A 173 -13.95 -20.64 -7.34
N GLU A 174 -13.46 -21.62 -8.08
CA GLU A 174 -12.05 -22.01 -8.00
C GLU A 174 -11.14 -20.95 -8.62
N GLU A 175 -11.52 -20.36 -9.76
CA GLU A 175 -10.78 -19.26 -10.37
C GLU A 175 -10.71 -18.04 -9.43
N GLN A 176 -11.82 -17.69 -8.78
CA GLN A 176 -11.84 -16.61 -7.77
C GLN A 176 -10.92 -16.94 -6.60
N ARG A 177 -10.95 -18.19 -6.11
CA ARG A 177 -10.09 -18.65 -5.01
C ARG A 177 -8.61 -18.57 -5.39
N MET A 178 -8.26 -18.96 -6.61
CA MET A 178 -6.89 -18.92 -7.11
C MET A 178 -6.41 -17.49 -7.28
N MET A 179 -7.25 -16.57 -7.76
CA MET A 179 -6.95 -15.14 -7.81
C MET A 179 -6.73 -14.57 -6.41
N ASP A 180 -7.59 -14.88 -5.45
CA ASP A 180 -7.45 -14.37 -4.08
C ASP A 180 -6.16 -14.88 -3.41
N LYS A 181 -5.78 -16.14 -3.63
CA LYS A 181 -4.48 -16.69 -3.17
C LYS A 181 -3.29 -15.96 -3.82
N LYS A 182 -3.38 -15.68 -5.12
CA LYS A 182 -2.34 -14.96 -5.87
C LYS A 182 -2.15 -13.54 -5.32
N ILE A 183 -3.25 -12.82 -5.07
CA ILE A 183 -3.22 -11.47 -4.48
C ILE A 183 -2.48 -11.48 -3.15
N VAL A 184 -2.82 -12.41 -2.25
CA VAL A 184 -2.14 -12.52 -0.95
C VAL A 184 -0.65 -12.79 -1.15
N ALA A 185 -0.28 -13.77 -1.97
CA ALA A 185 1.13 -14.08 -2.20
C ALA A 185 1.94 -12.91 -2.80
N GLU A 186 1.34 -12.12 -3.70
CA GLU A 186 2.00 -10.93 -4.25
C GLU A 186 2.15 -9.83 -3.19
N MET A 187 1.15 -9.62 -2.34
CA MET A 187 1.25 -8.66 -1.23
C MET A 187 2.30 -9.08 -0.20
N ASP A 188 2.36 -10.36 0.16
CA ASP A 188 3.39 -10.92 1.06
C ASP A 188 4.79 -10.63 0.51
N GLN A 189 4.99 -10.86 -0.80
CA GLN A 189 6.27 -10.58 -1.45
C GLN A 189 6.61 -9.08 -1.41
N LYS A 190 5.62 -8.20 -1.60
CA LYS A 190 5.84 -6.75 -1.51
C LYS A 190 6.30 -6.31 -0.12
N VAL A 191 5.77 -6.89 0.95
CA VAL A 191 6.24 -6.60 2.31
C VAL A 191 7.72 -6.96 2.46
N ILE A 192 8.12 -8.14 1.97
CA ILE A 192 9.52 -8.60 2.02
C ILE A 192 10.43 -7.67 1.20
N ASP A 193 10.01 -7.27 0.00
CA ASP A 193 10.78 -6.39 -0.88
C ASP A 193 10.97 -4.99 -0.27
N GLN A 194 9.91 -4.45 0.38
CA GLN A 194 9.95 -3.17 1.09
C GLN A 194 10.90 -3.24 2.29
N GLN A 195 10.79 -4.28 3.13
CA GLN A 195 11.69 -4.51 4.27
C GLN A 195 13.15 -4.58 3.82
N ASN A 196 13.44 -5.36 2.78
CA ASN A 196 14.79 -5.52 2.21
C ASN A 196 15.33 -4.19 1.65
N THR A 197 14.48 -3.40 0.99
CA THR A 197 14.88 -2.09 0.45
C THR A 197 15.23 -1.12 1.57
N LEU A 198 14.42 -1.05 2.64
CA LEU A 198 14.66 -0.18 3.79
C LEU A 198 15.88 -0.64 4.62
N GLU A 199 16.07 -1.95 4.77
CA GLU A 199 17.27 -2.53 5.40
C GLU A 199 18.53 -2.16 4.62
N LYS A 200 18.52 -2.30 3.29
CA LYS A 200 19.64 -1.91 2.42
C LYS A 200 19.90 -0.41 2.36
N ALA A 201 18.85 0.39 2.52
CA ALA A 201 18.96 1.84 2.66
C ALA A 201 19.54 2.26 4.03
N GLY A 202 19.77 1.30 4.93
CA GLY A 202 20.33 1.56 6.25
C GLY A 202 19.34 2.18 7.23
N VAL A 203 18.04 2.05 7.00
CA VAL A 203 17.02 2.62 7.89
C VAL A 203 16.97 1.80 9.19
N PRO A 204 17.24 2.40 10.37
CA PRO A 204 17.28 1.68 11.62
C PRO A 204 15.96 0.99 11.97
N GLY A 205 16.04 -0.24 12.46
CA GLY A 205 14.86 -1.02 12.88
C GLY A 205 14.19 -1.82 11.75
N PHE A 206 14.64 -1.68 10.50
CA PHE A 206 14.14 -2.46 9.37
C PHE A 206 15.05 -3.64 9.04
N TYR A 207 14.43 -4.80 8.91
CA TYR A 207 15.02 -6.07 8.50
C TYR A 207 13.90 -7.02 8.06
N ILE A 208 14.22 -8.04 7.27
CA ILE A 208 13.20 -9.01 6.85
C ILE A 208 12.72 -9.81 8.07
N THR A 209 11.41 -9.73 8.36
CA THR A 209 10.79 -10.47 9.45
C THR A 209 9.35 -10.84 9.15
N THR A 210 8.94 -12.00 9.66
CA THR A 210 7.55 -12.50 9.62
C THR A 210 6.89 -12.48 11.00
N ASN A 211 7.60 -12.01 12.03
CA ASN A 211 7.08 -11.94 13.39
C ASN A 211 6.02 -10.81 13.49
N PRO A 212 4.77 -11.13 13.88
CA PRO A 212 3.71 -10.17 14.14
C PRO A 212 4.10 -8.91 14.90
N GLN A 213 4.87 -9.07 15.97
CA GLN A 213 5.24 -7.96 16.85
C GLN A 213 6.27 -7.05 16.20
N GLU A 214 7.23 -7.64 15.48
CA GLU A 214 8.29 -6.91 14.79
C GLU A 214 7.76 -6.19 13.55
N LEU A 215 6.83 -6.81 12.81
CA LEU A 215 6.09 -6.16 11.73
C LEU A 215 5.32 -4.94 12.23
N THR A 216 4.65 -5.07 13.37
CA THR A 216 3.95 -3.95 14.02
C THR A 216 4.93 -2.82 14.38
N MET A 217 6.11 -3.18 14.90
CA MET A 217 7.15 -2.20 15.22
C MET A 217 7.64 -1.45 13.99
N GLN A 218 7.97 -2.16 12.91
CA GLN A 218 8.44 -1.58 11.66
C GLN A 218 7.39 -0.67 11.01
N MET A 219 6.11 -1.04 11.11
CA MET A 219 5.02 -0.22 10.59
C MET A 219 4.86 1.10 11.36
N ASN A 220 4.92 1.05 12.69
CA ASN A 220 4.86 2.26 13.51
C ASN A 220 6.10 3.16 13.27
N LEU A 221 7.29 2.57 13.03
CA LEU A 221 8.48 3.33 12.63
C LEU A 221 8.28 4.03 11.27
N LEU A 222 7.70 3.33 10.29
CA LEU A 222 7.39 3.92 8.99
C LEU A 222 6.37 5.08 9.12
N GLU A 223 5.36 4.92 9.97
CA GLU A 223 4.39 5.97 10.26
C GLU A 223 5.06 7.22 10.88
N LEU A 224 6.01 7.02 11.80
CA LEU A 224 6.79 8.12 12.37
C LEU A 224 7.58 8.88 11.30
N ILE A 225 8.27 8.16 10.41
CA ILE A 225 9.02 8.75 9.30
C ILE A 225 8.09 9.60 8.41
N LEU A 226 6.92 9.08 8.06
CA LEU A 226 5.93 9.78 7.24
C LEU A 226 5.32 11.00 7.94
N LYS A 227 5.03 10.89 9.25
CA LYS A 227 4.54 12.01 10.06
C LYS A 227 5.59 13.11 10.17
N LEU A 228 6.85 12.74 10.35
CA LEU A 228 7.95 13.68 10.40
C LEU A 228 8.04 14.44 9.07
N GLN A 229 8.12 13.71 7.94
CA GLN A 229 8.15 14.29 6.60
C GLN A 229 7.01 15.32 6.39
N GLN A 230 5.78 15.00 6.79
CA GLN A 230 4.64 15.91 6.67
C GLN A 230 4.82 17.21 7.49
N LYS A 231 5.37 17.12 8.70
CA LYS A 231 5.66 18.30 9.52
C LYS A 231 6.76 19.16 8.91
N GLU A 232 7.75 18.54 8.27
CA GLU A 232 8.84 19.28 7.60
C GLU A 232 8.33 20.03 6.37
N SER A 233 7.47 19.39 5.56
CA SER A 233 6.81 20.04 4.42
C SER A 233 5.88 21.19 4.84
N GLN A 234 5.17 21.05 5.97
CA GLN A 234 4.31 22.12 6.51
C GLN A 234 5.12 23.31 7.07
N SER A 235 6.31 23.04 7.58
CA SER A 235 7.20 24.05 8.15
C SER A 235 8.00 24.81 7.08
N GLY A 236 7.89 24.43 5.79
CA GLY A 236 8.63 25.02 4.69
C GLY A 236 10.14 24.77 4.76
N ILE A 237 10.56 23.69 5.45
CA ILE A 237 11.97 23.34 5.65
C ILE A 237 12.49 22.48 4.48
N ILE A 238 11.61 22.02 3.60
CA ILE A 238 11.88 21.23 2.38
C ILE A 238 11.17 21.89 1.20
#